data_AF-A0A2A4FP25-F1
#
_entry.id   AF-A0A2A4FP25-F1
#
_cell.length_a   1.000
_cell.length_b   1.000
_cell.length_c   1.000
_cell.angle_alpha   90.00
_cell.angle_beta   90.00
_cell.angle_gamma   90.00
#
_symmetry.space_group_name_H-M   'P 1'
#
loop_
_entity.id
_entity.type
_entity.pdbx_description
1 polymer ?
#
loop_
_entity_poly.entity_id
_entity_poly.type
_entity_poly.pdbx_seq_one_letter_code
_entity_poly.pdbx_strand_id
1 'polypeptide(L)'
;MKQALLSLILFLFASAAHAGLDITAYSGLTIVESPHLSSDGMPQGENQVILDPGSFPDRFRGLESGKVYQFKSSFDFRAGSYSGYNAWRNELAKLAGYQPTMSVRNKVAESRYDETVWKLDHGPFWELIAFSDAEGTIGPDVCRKVYQDFVQYRNQAAQVPDAYFYESYGDWMKAFEMCANNGAIVFH
;
A
#
# COMPACT_ATOMS: atom_id res chain seq x y z
N MET A 1 -7.95 -26.31 -56.58
CA MET A 1 -8.33 -26.21 -55.15
C MET A 1 -7.29 -25.36 -54.45
N LYS A 2 -7.67 -24.16 -54.02
CA LYS A 2 -6.79 -23.16 -53.39
C LYS A 2 -6.63 -23.50 -51.90
N GLN A 3 -5.40 -23.72 -51.44
CA GLN A 3 -5.11 -23.73 -50.01
C GLN A 3 -4.93 -22.28 -49.56
N ALA A 4 -5.80 -21.83 -48.67
CA ALA A 4 -5.70 -20.54 -48.01
C ALA A 4 -4.80 -20.70 -46.78
N LEU A 5 -3.66 -20.00 -46.76
CA LEU A 5 -2.93 -19.73 -45.53
C LEU A 5 -3.74 -18.70 -44.73
N LEU A 6 -4.31 -19.10 -43.60
CA LEU A 6 -4.73 -18.15 -42.57
C LEU A 6 -3.47 -17.74 -41.79
N SER A 7 -3.01 -16.51 -42.02
CA SER A 7 -2.07 -15.84 -41.11
C SER A 7 -2.81 -15.44 -39.84
N LEU A 8 -2.53 -16.14 -38.74
CA LEU A 8 -2.95 -15.76 -37.40
C LEU A 8 -2.06 -14.59 -36.94
N ILE A 9 -2.55 -13.36 -37.07
CA ILE A 9 -1.91 -12.18 -36.48
C ILE A 9 -2.26 -12.20 -34.98
N LEU A 10 -1.33 -12.68 -34.16
CA LEU A 10 -1.36 -12.46 -32.71
C LEU A 10 -1.09 -10.97 -32.46
N PHE A 11 -2.12 -10.21 -32.12
CA PHE A 11 -1.93 -8.91 -31.49
C PHE A 11 -1.47 -9.16 -30.04
N LEU A 12 -0.15 -9.23 -29.87
CA LEU A 12 0.49 -9.05 -28.57
C LEU A 12 0.33 -7.58 -28.20
N PHE A 13 -0.73 -7.26 -27.45
CA PHE A 13 -0.71 -6.04 -26.64
C PHE A 13 0.32 -6.28 -25.54
N ALA A 14 1.55 -5.85 -25.78
CA ALA A 14 2.51 -5.64 -24.71
C ALA A 14 1.93 -4.53 -23.83
N SER A 15 1.25 -4.92 -22.75
CA SER A 15 1.02 -4.00 -21.63
C SER A 15 2.41 -3.58 -21.16
N ALA A 16 2.80 -2.35 -21.48
CA ALA A 16 3.97 -1.75 -20.86
C ALA A 16 3.64 -1.65 -19.37
N ALA A 17 4.13 -2.61 -18.59
CA ALA A 17 4.07 -2.59 -17.14
C ALA A 17 4.66 -1.26 -16.69
N HIS A 18 3.80 -0.31 -16.33
CA HIS A 18 4.24 0.89 -15.65
C HIS A 18 4.70 0.42 -14.28
N ALA A 19 6.00 0.40 -14.03
CA ALA A 19 6.53 0.12 -12.70
C ALA A 19 5.95 1.14 -11.71
N GLY A 20 5.18 0.66 -10.75
CA GLY A 20 4.56 1.47 -9.72
C GLY A 20 3.91 0.61 -8.67
N LEU A 21 3.50 1.25 -7.59
CA LEU A 21 2.96 0.62 -6.40
C LEU A 21 1.43 0.69 -6.45
N ASP A 22 0.79 -0.47 -6.53
CA ASP A 22 -0.66 -0.60 -6.43
C ASP A 22 -1.03 -1.00 -5.01
N ILE A 23 -2.12 -0.45 -4.49
CA ILE A 23 -2.58 -0.64 -3.12
C ILE A 23 -4.02 -1.10 -3.14
N THR A 24 -4.33 -2.12 -2.34
CA THR A 24 -5.71 -2.55 -2.08
C THR A 24 -6.01 -2.44 -0.59
N ALA A 25 -7.06 -1.70 -0.24
CA ALA A 25 -7.60 -1.64 1.12
C ALA A 25 -8.88 -2.47 1.21
N TYR A 26 -8.90 -3.45 2.11
CA TYR A 26 -10.08 -4.24 2.44
C TYR A 26 -10.74 -3.73 3.72
N SER A 27 -12.04 -4.01 3.87
CA SER A 27 -12.80 -3.72 5.09
C SER A 27 -13.76 -4.87 5.42
N GLY A 28 -14.06 -5.03 6.71
CA GLY A 28 -14.99 -6.06 7.19
C GLY A 28 -14.49 -7.48 6.96
N LEU A 29 -13.22 -7.74 7.24
CA LEU A 29 -12.60 -9.05 7.13
C LEU A 29 -13.16 -10.02 8.17
N THR A 30 -13.57 -11.20 7.72
CA THR A 30 -13.97 -12.31 8.59
C THR A 30 -13.27 -13.58 8.15
N ILE A 31 -12.71 -14.33 9.10
CA ILE A 31 -12.05 -15.61 8.82
C ILE A 31 -13.06 -16.59 8.22
N VAL A 32 -12.64 -17.28 7.16
CA VAL A 32 -13.37 -18.40 6.58
C VAL A 32 -12.78 -19.68 7.14
N GLU A 33 -13.53 -20.38 7.98
CA GLU A 33 -13.03 -21.58 8.71
C GLU A 33 -12.78 -22.80 7.80
N SER A 34 -13.46 -22.88 6.65
CA SER A 34 -13.34 -24.00 5.71
C SER A 34 -13.38 -23.49 4.27
N PRO A 35 -12.33 -22.77 3.83
CA PRO A 35 -12.29 -22.19 2.51
C PRO A 35 -12.06 -23.28 1.45
N HIS A 36 -12.69 -23.12 0.29
CA HIS A 36 -12.36 -23.93 -0.88
C HIS A 36 -11.18 -23.29 -1.60
N LEU A 37 -10.06 -24.00 -1.68
CA LEU A 37 -8.84 -23.55 -2.34
C LEU A 37 -8.66 -24.27 -3.68
N SER A 38 -8.10 -23.59 -4.67
CA SER A 38 -7.60 -24.21 -5.89
C SER A 38 -6.29 -24.98 -5.64
N SER A 39 -5.81 -25.70 -6.65
CA SER A 39 -4.58 -26.49 -6.58
C SER A 39 -3.31 -25.67 -6.31
N ASP A 40 -3.34 -24.37 -6.61
CA ASP A 40 -2.27 -23.40 -6.32
C ASP A 40 -2.43 -22.70 -4.96
N GLY A 41 -3.44 -23.08 -4.17
CA GLY A 41 -3.68 -22.55 -2.83
C GLY A 41 -4.50 -21.26 -2.78
N MET A 42 -5.01 -20.77 -3.93
CA MET A 42 -5.81 -19.54 -3.96
C MET A 42 -7.27 -19.78 -3.53
N PRO A 43 -7.88 -18.88 -2.74
CA PRO A 43 -9.27 -19.01 -2.35
C PRO A 43 -10.19 -18.88 -3.57
N GLN A 44 -11.20 -19.74 -3.65
CA GLN A 44 -12.15 -19.80 -4.75
C GLN A 44 -13.51 -19.16 -4.40
N GLY A 45 -13.73 -18.78 -3.15
CA GLY A 45 -14.93 -18.05 -2.74
C GLY A 45 -14.88 -16.59 -3.22
N GLU A 46 -16.04 -16.01 -3.49
CA GLU A 46 -16.15 -14.60 -3.85
C GLU A 46 -15.57 -13.72 -2.75
N ASN A 47 -14.91 -12.63 -3.09
CA ASN A 47 -14.35 -11.66 -2.14
C ASN A 47 -13.53 -12.31 -1.00
N GLN A 48 -12.70 -13.30 -1.34
CA GLN A 48 -11.80 -13.95 -0.40
C GLN A 48 -10.34 -13.64 -0.73
N VAL A 49 -9.52 -13.49 0.30
CA VAL A 49 -8.10 -13.17 0.20
C VAL A 49 -7.31 -13.93 1.26
N ILE A 50 -6.09 -14.34 0.92
CA ILE A 50 -5.10 -14.82 1.89
C ILE A 50 -4.12 -13.68 2.14
N LEU A 51 -3.89 -13.37 3.41
CA LEU A 51 -3.03 -12.27 3.83
C LEU A 51 -1.79 -12.81 4.54
N ASP A 52 -0.65 -12.18 4.26
CA ASP A 52 0.64 -12.52 4.85
C ASP A 52 1.35 -11.27 5.39
N PRO A 53 2.05 -11.37 6.55
CA PRO A 53 2.84 -10.28 7.11
C PRO A 53 3.98 -9.77 6.22
N GLY A 54 4.45 -10.57 5.25
CA GLY A 54 5.65 -10.27 4.49
C GLY A 54 6.86 -10.08 5.42
N SER A 55 7.71 -9.12 5.07
CA SER A 55 8.92 -8.80 5.85
C SER A 55 8.66 -7.92 7.09
N PHE A 56 7.40 -7.59 7.40
CA PHE A 56 7.02 -6.62 8.43
C PHE A 56 5.94 -7.19 9.38
N PRO A 57 6.24 -8.25 10.16
CA PRO A 57 5.26 -8.91 11.02
C PRO A 57 4.59 -7.98 12.04
N ASP A 58 5.30 -6.99 12.57
CA ASP A 58 4.75 -6.01 13.50
C ASP A 58 3.69 -5.08 12.87
N ARG A 59 3.61 -5.07 11.53
CA ARG A 59 2.59 -4.32 10.78
C ARG A 59 1.32 -5.12 10.57
N PHE A 60 1.37 -6.43 10.75
CA PHE A 60 0.27 -7.36 10.51
C PHE A 60 -0.68 -7.55 11.71
N ARG A 61 -0.60 -6.67 12.72
CA ARG A 61 -1.37 -6.82 13.97
C ARG A 61 -2.88 -6.78 13.73
N GLY A 62 -3.58 -7.71 14.38
CA GLY A 62 -5.03 -7.90 14.25
C GLY A 62 -5.44 -8.91 13.16
N LEU A 63 -4.47 -9.59 12.54
CA LEU A 63 -4.69 -10.64 11.54
C LEU A 63 -3.92 -11.92 11.90
N GLU A 64 -4.32 -13.03 11.30
CA GLU A 64 -3.69 -14.35 11.40
C GLU A 64 -3.10 -14.74 10.04
N SER A 65 -1.78 -14.96 10.02
CA SER A 65 -1.06 -15.27 8.78
C SER A 65 -1.57 -16.58 8.17
N GLY A 66 -1.74 -16.58 6.85
CA GLY A 66 -2.14 -17.76 6.08
C GLY A 66 -3.62 -18.12 6.19
N LYS A 67 -4.43 -17.36 6.94
CA LYS A 67 -5.89 -17.54 6.97
C LYS A 67 -6.53 -16.93 5.73
N VAL A 68 -7.62 -17.55 5.29
CA VAL A 68 -8.51 -16.97 4.28
C VAL A 68 -9.50 -16.05 4.97
N TYR A 69 -9.58 -14.82 4.47
CA TYR A 69 -10.54 -13.83 4.91
C TYR A 69 -11.54 -13.54 3.80
N GLN A 70 -12.81 -13.51 4.16
CA GLN A 70 -13.88 -12.90 3.37
C GLN A 70 -13.87 -11.39 3.66
N PHE A 71 -13.86 -10.54 2.64
CA PHE A 71 -14.00 -9.08 2.81
C PHE A 71 -15.38 -8.59 2.34
N LYS A 72 -15.83 -7.47 2.92
CA LYS A 72 -17.10 -6.83 2.55
C LYS A 72 -16.96 -5.90 1.35
N SER A 73 -15.88 -5.14 1.30
CA SER A 73 -15.57 -4.21 0.20
C SER A 73 -14.08 -3.94 0.14
N SER A 74 -13.61 -3.62 -1.08
CA SER A 74 -12.25 -3.19 -1.37
C SER A 74 -12.20 -1.76 -1.92
N PHE A 75 -11.04 -1.14 -1.83
CA PHE A 75 -10.69 0.11 -2.51
C PHE A 75 -9.27 0.01 -3.04
N ASP A 76 -9.14 0.18 -4.35
CA ASP A 76 -7.87 0.07 -5.06
C ASP A 76 -7.42 1.45 -5.55
N PHE A 77 -6.14 1.75 -5.38
CA PHE A 77 -5.53 2.95 -5.94
C PHE A 77 -4.04 2.74 -6.24
N ARG A 78 -3.51 3.60 -7.11
CA ARG A 78 -2.09 3.63 -7.49
C ARG A 78 -1.38 4.67 -6.64
N ALA A 79 -0.43 4.26 -5.81
CA ALA A 79 0.38 5.17 -4.98
C ALA A 79 1.50 5.90 -5.76
N GLY A 80 1.66 5.57 -7.05
CA GLY A 80 2.60 6.18 -7.98
C GLY A 80 3.70 5.21 -8.42
N SER A 81 4.74 5.73 -9.08
CA SER A 81 5.97 4.95 -9.29
C SER A 81 6.69 4.70 -7.96
N TYR A 82 7.60 3.74 -7.88
CA TYR A 82 8.42 3.53 -6.66
C TYR A 82 9.15 4.80 -6.23
N SER A 83 9.73 5.55 -7.17
CA SER A 83 10.38 6.83 -6.86
C SER A 83 9.38 7.91 -6.43
N GLY A 84 8.19 7.95 -7.05
CA GLY A 84 7.11 8.86 -6.69
C GLY A 84 6.58 8.60 -5.29
N TYR A 85 6.33 7.34 -4.94
CA TYR A 85 5.92 6.94 -3.59
C TYR A 85 7.01 7.27 -2.56
N ASN A 86 8.28 7.03 -2.86
CA ASN A 86 9.41 7.41 -2.01
C ASN A 86 9.54 8.94 -1.82
N ALA A 87 9.22 9.74 -2.85
CA ALA A 87 9.16 11.20 -2.71
C ALA A 87 7.96 11.62 -1.84
N TRP A 88 6.80 11.01 -2.06
CA TRP A 88 5.58 11.27 -1.30
C TRP A 88 5.75 10.95 0.19
N ARG A 89 6.35 9.79 0.54
CA ARG A 89 6.66 9.44 1.94
C ARG A 89 7.58 10.45 2.63
N ASN A 90 8.53 11.01 1.89
CA ASN A 90 9.41 12.04 2.43
C ASN A 90 8.68 13.36 2.68
N GLU A 91 7.76 13.76 1.80
CA GLU A 91 6.92 14.94 2.06
C GLU A 91 5.96 14.68 3.23
N LEU A 92 5.43 13.45 3.38
CA LEU A 92 4.62 13.06 4.53
C LEU A 92 5.42 13.16 5.85
N ALA A 93 6.67 12.70 5.86
CA ALA A 93 7.57 12.83 7.01
C ALA A 93 7.85 14.31 7.34
N LYS A 94 8.13 15.13 6.32
CA LYS A 94 8.35 16.57 6.49
C LYS A 94 7.12 17.26 7.09
N LEU A 95 5.93 16.94 6.56
CA LEU A 95 4.65 17.43 7.07
C LEU A 95 4.41 17.03 8.52
N ALA A 96 4.81 15.81 8.91
CA ALA A 96 4.72 15.32 10.27
C ALA A 96 5.67 16.03 11.27
N GLY A 97 6.60 16.86 10.77
CA GLY A 97 7.51 17.66 11.57
C GLY A 97 8.83 16.97 11.92
N TYR A 98 9.15 15.85 11.26
CA TYR A 98 10.45 15.20 11.42
C TYR A 98 11.59 16.13 10.99
N GLN A 99 12.77 15.97 11.61
CA GLN A 99 13.97 16.69 11.18
C GLN A 99 14.63 15.96 10.00
N PRO A 100 15.21 16.67 9.03
CA PRO A 100 15.88 16.03 7.92
C PRO A 100 17.21 15.41 8.35
N THR A 101 17.53 14.25 7.78
CA THR A 101 18.88 13.66 7.74
C THR A 101 19.52 14.02 6.39
N MET A 102 20.80 14.37 6.38
CA MET A 102 21.55 14.51 5.13
C MET A 102 21.88 13.13 4.55
N SER A 103 21.47 12.88 3.31
CA SER A 103 21.70 11.63 2.58
C SER A 103 22.44 11.90 1.27
N VAL A 104 23.21 10.94 0.78
CA VAL A 104 23.86 11.04 -0.53
C VAL A 104 23.29 9.97 -1.45
N ARG A 105 22.51 10.41 -2.44
CA ARG A 105 21.88 9.54 -3.45
C ARG A 105 22.35 9.94 -4.82
N ASN A 106 22.80 8.99 -5.63
CA ASN A 106 23.33 9.25 -6.97
C ASN A 106 24.40 10.36 -7.00
N LYS A 107 25.26 10.41 -5.96
CA LYS A 107 26.31 11.43 -5.76
C LYS A 107 25.79 12.86 -5.50
N VAL A 108 24.50 13.01 -5.18
CA VAL A 108 23.88 14.28 -4.80
C VAL A 108 23.52 14.24 -3.32
N ALA A 109 23.87 15.29 -2.59
CA ALA A 109 23.47 15.47 -1.20
C ALA A 109 22.04 16.00 -1.14
N GLU A 110 21.16 15.29 -0.43
CA GLU A 110 19.74 15.61 -0.29
C GLU A 110 19.34 15.58 1.19
N SER A 111 18.47 16.50 1.59
CA SER A 111 17.84 16.47 2.92
C SER A 111 16.62 15.55 2.90
N ARG A 112 16.71 14.42 3.60
CA ARG A 112 15.68 13.36 3.65
C ARG A 112 15.05 13.26 5.04
N TYR A 113 13.74 13.44 5.10
CA TYR A 113 12.93 13.40 6.31
C TYR A 113 12.50 11.98 6.66
N ASP A 114 12.18 11.17 5.64
CA ASP A 114 11.84 9.75 5.77
C ASP A 114 12.99 8.91 6.34
N GLU A 115 14.23 9.21 5.96
CA GLU A 115 15.43 8.54 6.51
C GLU A 115 15.59 8.76 8.02
N THR A 116 15.07 9.87 8.56
CA THR A 116 14.99 10.06 10.02
C THR A 116 13.96 9.10 10.61
N VAL A 117 12.80 8.96 9.97
CA VAL A 117 11.73 8.06 10.43
C VAL A 117 12.17 6.59 10.42
N TRP A 118 12.96 6.17 9.43
CA TRP A 118 13.50 4.80 9.34
C TRP A 118 14.44 4.42 10.50
N LYS A 119 14.96 5.40 11.24
CA LYS A 119 15.85 5.18 12.40
C LYS A 119 15.08 5.19 13.73
N LEU A 120 13.78 5.46 13.69
CA LEU A 120 12.90 5.49 14.84
C LEU A 120 12.07 4.19 14.90
N ASP A 121 11.39 4.02 16.02
CA ASP A 121 10.42 2.95 16.26
C ASP A 121 9.01 3.49 16.60
N HIS A 122 8.79 4.80 16.44
CA HIS A 122 7.54 5.47 16.79
C HIS A 122 7.36 6.82 16.08
N GLY A 123 6.17 7.41 16.27
CA GLY A 123 5.80 8.76 15.83
C GLY A 123 4.75 8.76 14.71
N PRO A 124 4.33 9.94 14.24
CA PRO A 124 3.28 10.07 13.23
C PRO A 124 3.67 9.37 11.92
N PHE A 125 2.75 8.57 11.37
CA PHE A 125 2.91 7.82 10.12
C PHE A 125 4.09 6.84 10.09
N TRP A 126 4.80 6.59 11.19
CA TRP A 126 5.98 5.73 11.22
C TRP A 126 5.70 4.35 10.61
N GLU A 127 4.55 3.76 10.92
CA GLU A 127 4.18 2.43 10.44
C GLU A 127 4.01 2.36 8.92
N LEU A 128 3.68 3.48 8.25
CA LEU A 128 3.57 3.60 6.79
C LEU A 128 4.89 4.04 6.15
N ILE A 129 5.57 5.02 6.75
CA ILE A 129 6.81 5.59 6.19
C ILE A 129 7.95 4.58 6.29
N ALA A 130 8.06 3.86 7.40
CA ALA A 130 9.01 2.76 7.61
C ALA A 130 8.40 1.40 7.24
N PHE A 131 7.62 1.36 6.17
CA PHE A 131 7.09 0.14 5.56
C PHE A 131 7.74 -0.13 4.19
N SER A 132 7.43 -1.32 3.65
CA SER A 132 7.76 -1.72 2.28
C SER A 132 7.29 -0.69 1.26
N ASP A 133 8.05 -0.55 0.18
CA ASP A 133 7.64 0.16 -1.03
C ASP A 133 7.32 -0.79 -2.20
N ALA A 134 7.26 -2.10 -1.96
CA ALA A 134 6.91 -3.11 -2.96
C ALA A 134 5.73 -3.96 -2.51
N GLU A 135 5.95 -4.86 -1.54
CA GLU A 135 4.95 -5.84 -1.10
C GLU A 135 4.77 -5.87 0.41
N GLY A 136 3.59 -6.32 0.87
CA GLY A 136 3.31 -6.58 2.29
C GLY A 136 1.91 -6.16 2.71
N THR A 137 1.55 -6.51 3.95
CA THR A 137 0.22 -6.23 4.51
C THR A 137 0.29 -5.44 5.81
N ILE A 138 -0.56 -4.42 5.93
CA ILE A 138 -0.82 -3.69 7.17
C ILE A 138 -2.18 -4.11 7.74
N GLY A 139 -2.18 -4.57 8.99
CA GLY A 139 -3.36 -5.04 9.71
C GLY A 139 -4.18 -3.92 10.38
N PRO A 140 -5.40 -4.24 10.85
CA PRO A 140 -6.40 -3.26 11.25
C PRO A 140 -5.98 -2.44 12.48
N ASP A 141 -5.19 -3.00 13.39
CA ASP A 141 -4.75 -2.28 14.59
C ASP A 141 -3.75 -1.19 14.25
N VAL A 142 -2.83 -1.47 13.32
CA VAL A 142 -1.90 -0.46 12.80
C VAL A 142 -2.67 0.56 11.97
N CYS A 143 -3.63 0.12 11.17
CA CYS A 143 -4.43 1.04 10.37
C CYS A 143 -5.20 2.05 11.22
N ARG A 144 -5.76 1.63 12.36
CA ARG A 144 -6.47 2.52 13.28
C ARG A 144 -5.58 3.65 13.80
N LYS A 145 -4.34 3.32 14.17
CA LYS A 145 -3.35 4.31 14.60
C LYS A 145 -3.00 5.25 13.46
N VAL A 146 -2.62 4.72 12.30
CA VAL A 146 -2.16 5.55 11.17
C VAL A 146 -3.30 6.43 10.63
N TYR A 147 -4.55 5.94 10.61
CA TYR A 147 -5.72 6.77 10.28
C TYR A 147 -5.85 7.98 11.22
N GLN A 148 -5.59 7.81 12.52
CA GLN A 148 -5.58 8.94 13.47
C GLN A 148 -4.49 9.97 13.13
N ASP A 149 -3.33 9.52 12.67
CA ASP A 149 -2.30 10.44 12.16
C ASP A 149 -2.84 11.23 10.95
N PHE A 150 -3.49 10.57 9.99
CA PHE A 150 -4.13 11.26 8.85
C PHE A 150 -5.17 12.29 9.33
N VAL A 151 -6.04 11.93 10.28
CA VAL A 151 -7.02 12.88 10.83
C VAL A 151 -6.33 14.07 11.51
N GLN A 152 -5.28 13.84 12.29
CA GLN A 152 -4.54 14.88 13.01
C GLN A 152 -3.87 15.89 12.07
N TYR A 153 -3.33 15.40 10.95
CA TYR A 153 -2.49 16.19 10.05
C TYR A 153 -3.22 16.70 8.80
N ARG A 154 -4.52 16.40 8.65
CA ARG A 154 -5.34 16.75 7.47
C ARG A 154 -5.28 18.23 7.08
N ASN A 155 -5.26 19.13 8.07
CA ASN A 155 -5.28 20.57 7.82
C ASN A 155 -3.95 21.03 7.25
N GLN A 156 -2.84 20.48 7.75
CA GLN A 156 -1.49 20.74 7.25
C GLN A 156 -1.32 20.17 5.85
N ALA A 157 -1.89 18.99 5.57
CA ALA A 157 -1.85 18.38 4.24
C ALA A 157 -2.53 19.25 3.18
N ALA A 158 -3.66 19.87 3.54
CA ALA A 158 -4.37 20.81 2.65
C ALA A 158 -3.58 22.11 2.35
N GLN A 159 -2.51 22.40 3.09
CA GLN A 159 -1.63 23.55 2.85
C GLN A 159 -0.39 23.19 2.02
N VAL A 160 -0.17 21.92 1.70
CA VAL A 160 0.93 21.50 0.83
C VAL A 160 0.58 21.90 -0.61
N PRO A 161 1.40 22.72 -1.31
CA PRO A 161 1.06 23.21 -2.65
C PRO A 161 1.02 22.14 -3.75
N ASP A 162 1.60 20.97 -3.49
CA ASP A 162 1.62 19.85 -4.42
C ASP A 162 0.26 19.14 -4.43
N ALA A 163 -0.49 19.31 -5.52
CA ALA A 163 -1.80 18.67 -5.70
C ALA A 163 -1.70 17.15 -5.70
N TYR A 164 -0.64 16.57 -6.29
CA TYR A 164 -0.44 15.12 -6.29
C TYR A 164 -0.24 14.59 -4.86
N PHE A 165 0.50 15.35 -4.03
CA PHE A 165 0.64 15.01 -2.62
C PHE A 165 -0.71 14.95 -1.91
N TYR A 166 -1.55 15.97 -2.08
CA TYR A 166 -2.85 16.06 -1.39
C TYR A 166 -3.87 15.02 -1.90
N GLU A 167 -3.90 14.75 -3.20
CA GLU A 167 -4.74 13.70 -3.79
C GLU A 167 -4.35 12.32 -3.22
N SER A 168 -3.05 11.98 -3.29
CA SER A 168 -2.52 10.72 -2.73
C SER A 168 -2.74 10.63 -1.21
N TYR A 169 -2.64 11.75 -0.48
CA TYR A 169 -2.99 11.82 0.94
C TYR A 169 -4.44 11.43 1.20
N GLY A 170 -5.38 11.88 0.36
CA GLY A 170 -6.79 11.50 0.43
C GLY A 170 -7.02 10.02 0.21
N ASP A 171 -6.37 9.42 -0.81
CA ASP A 171 -6.47 8.00 -1.10
C ASP A 171 -5.92 7.14 0.04
N TRP A 172 -4.73 7.48 0.56
CA TRP A 172 -4.16 6.82 1.72
C TRP A 172 -5.05 6.96 2.96
N MET A 173 -5.56 8.16 3.24
CA MET A 173 -6.46 8.39 4.38
C MET A 173 -7.70 7.52 4.29
N LYS A 174 -8.32 7.40 3.10
CA LYS A 174 -9.47 6.53 2.87
C LYS A 174 -9.12 5.05 3.04
N ALA A 175 -7.98 4.61 2.50
CA ALA A 175 -7.51 3.23 2.66
C ALA A 175 -7.34 2.87 4.15
N PHE A 176 -6.72 3.77 4.92
CA PHE A 176 -6.52 3.60 6.36
C PHE A 176 -7.82 3.65 7.16
N GLU A 177 -8.78 4.50 6.78
CA GLU A 177 -10.12 4.53 7.34
C GLU A 177 -10.85 3.19 7.16
N MET A 178 -10.85 2.66 5.94
CA MET A 178 -11.47 1.38 5.60
C MET A 178 -10.83 0.23 6.38
N CYS A 179 -9.51 0.21 6.45
CA CYS A 179 -8.75 -0.82 7.15
C CYS A 179 -8.92 -0.77 8.67
N ALA A 180 -9.05 0.42 9.28
CA ALA A 180 -9.20 0.58 10.73
C ALA A 180 -10.43 -0.14 11.31
N ASN A 181 -11.45 -0.35 10.49
CA ASN A 181 -12.67 -1.09 10.84
C ASN A 181 -12.59 -2.56 10.40
N ASN A 182 -11.66 -3.29 11.02
CA ASN A 182 -11.47 -4.73 10.80
C ASN A 182 -11.15 -5.05 9.32
N GLY A 183 -10.14 -4.40 8.77
CA GLY A 183 -9.69 -4.56 7.39
C GLY A 183 -8.20 -4.82 7.28
N ALA A 184 -7.65 -4.64 6.08
CA ALA A 184 -6.21 -4.75 5.80
C ALA A 184 -5.84 -3.85 4.62
N ILE A 185 -4.59 -3.41 4.53
CA ILE A 185 -4.02 -2.78 3.33
C ILE A 185 -2.94 -3.69 2.78
N VAL A 186 -3.00 -4.01 1.49
CA VAL A 186 -2.04 -4.85 0.77
C VAL A 186 -1.32 -4.02 -0.29
N PHE A 187 -0.01 -4.21 -0.37
CA PHE A 187 0.91 -3.60 -1.32
C PHE A 187 1.28 -4.64 -2.38
N HIS A 188 1.26 -4.25 -3.66
CA HIS A 188 1.50 -5.11 -4.83
C HIS A 188 2.61 -4.61 -5.75
#